data_AF-A0A2E4JTK4-F1
#
_entry.id   AF-A0A2E4JTK4-F1
#
_cell.length_a   1.000
_cell.length_b   1.000
_cell.length_c   1.000
_cell.angle_alpha   90.00
_cell.angle_beta   90.00
_cell.angle_gamma   90.00
#
_symmetry.space_group_name_H-M   'P 1'
#
loop_
_entity.id
_entity.type
_entity.pdbx_description
1 polymer ?
#
loop_
_entity_poly.entity_id
_entity_poly.type
_entity_poly.pdbx_seq_one_letter_code
_entity_poly.pdbx_strand_id
1 'polypeptide(L)'
;MVFKKGHKINLGKKNRLGKPHSEESKRKISEVTKGEKNPMYGKHHREESKRKIGEAKNGRKLSEEHRKKISETLKGRRNHYSED
;
A
#
# COMPACT_ATOMS: atom_id res chain seq x y z
N MET A 1 18.97 -8.69 -30.48
CA MET A 1 18.08 -8.01 -29.52
C MET A 1 16.64 -8.14 -30.01
N VAL A 2 15.89 -9.11 -29.51
CA VAL A 2 14.51 -9.36 -29.98
C VAL A 2 13.55 -8.62 -29.05
N PHE A 3 13.04 -7.48 -29.51
CA PHE A 3 11.96 -6.76 -28.83
C PHE A 3 10.72 -7.67 -28.79
N LYS A 4 10.43 -8.30 -27.64
CA LYS A 4 9.22 -9.08 -27.44
C LYS A 4 7.99 -8.16 -27.60
N LYS A 5 7.19 -8.49 -28.61
CA LYS A 5 5.84 -8.00 -28.91
C LYS A 5 5.10 -7.61 -27.63
N GLY A 6 4.77 -6.32 -27.52
CA GLY A 6 4.10 -5.75 -26.36
C GLY A 6 2.84 -6.53 -25.99
N HIS A 7 2.65 -6.74 -24.68
CA HIS A 7 1.40 -7.26 -24.15
C HIS A 7 0.31 -6.24 -24.46
N LYS A 8 -0.60 -6.56 -25.38
CA LYS A 8 -1.81 -5.76 -25.60
C LYS A 8 -2.63 -5.81 -24.32
N ILE A 9 -2.55 -4.76 -23.50
CA ILE A 9 -3.48 -4.54 -22.40
C ILE A 9 -4.86 -4.31 -23.02
N ASN A 10 -5.71 -5.34 -23.02
CA ASN A 10 -7.12 -5.15 -23.26
C ASN A 10 -7.62 -4.16 -22.19
N LEU A 11 -7.97 -2.94 -22.60
CA LEU A 11 -8.61 -1.96 -21.73
C LEU A 11 -9.91 -2.60 -21.23
N GLY A 12 -9.86 -3.18 -20.02
CA GLY A 12 -10.95 -3.95 -19.45
C GLY A 12 -12.24 -3.14 -19.49
N LYS A 13 -13.36 -3.81 -19.82
CA LYS A 13 -14.71 -3.24 -19.89
C LYS A 13 -14.89 -2.13 -18.83
N LYS A 14 -15.05 -0.88 -19.28
CA LYS A 14 -15.18 0.35 -18.46
C LYS A 14 -16.20 0.21 -17.31
N ASN A 15 -17.17 -0.70 -17.45
CA ASN A 15 -18.32 -0.90 -16.55
C ASN A 15 -17.99 -1.57 -15.20
N ARG A 16 -16.74 -1.97 -14.95
CA ARG A 16 -16.31 -2.58 -13.66
C ARG A 16 -15.33 -1.72 -12.85
N LEU A 17 -14.93 -0.56 -13.37
CA LEU A 17 -14.04 0.35 -12.66
C LEU A 17 -14.81 1.00 -11.48
N GLY A 18 -14.24 0.96 -10.28
CA GLY A 18 -14.81 1.62 -9.08
C GLY A 18 -15.89 0.84 -8.32
N LYS A 19 -16.26 -0.38 -8.74
CA LYS A 19 -17.22 -1.21 -7.97
C LYS A 19 -16.52 -1.91 -6.79
N PRO A 20 -17.03 -1.81 -5.55
CA PRO A 20 -16.44 -2.51 -4.42
C PRO A 20 -16.60 -4.02 -4.58
N HIS A 21 -15.57 -4.79 -4.18
CA HIS A 21 -15.68 -6.24 -4.10
C HIS A 21 -16.67 -6.66 -3.01
N SER A 22 -17.34 -7.81 -3.19
CA SER A 22 -18.12 -8.44 -2.11
C SER A 22 -17.21 -8.85 -0.95
N GLU A 23 -17.74 -8.87 0.26
CA GLU A 23 -16.97 -9.25 1.47
C GLU A 23 -16.36 -10.65 1.34
N GLU A 24 -17.12 -11.61 0.79
CA GLU A 24 -16.61 -12.96 0.52
C GLU A 24 -15.40 -12.94 -0.42
N SER A 25 -15.47 -12.14 -1.49
CA SER A 25 -14.36 -12.01 -2.44
C SER A 25 -13.14 -11.37 -1.80
N LYS A 26 -13.32 -10.33 -0.97
CA LYS A 26 -12.21 -9.70 -0.22
C LYS A 26 -11.54 -10.69 0.72
N ARG A 27 -12.34 -11.50 1.42
CA ARG A 27 -11.83 -12.56 2.32
C ARG A 27 -10.98 -13.56 1.53
N LYS A 28 -11.51 -14.12 0.44
CA LYS A 28 -10.78 -15.08 -0.42
C LYS A 28 -9.45 -14.50 -0.92
N ILE A 29 -9.46 -13.25 -1.42
CA ILE A 29 -8.24 -12.57 -1.90
C ILE A 29 -7.23 -12.41 -0.76
N SER A 30 -7.68 -12.01 0.43
CA SER A 30 -6.82 -11.87 1.60
C SER A 30 -6.19 -13.22 1.99
N GLU A 31 -6.97 -14.30 2.00
CA GLU A 31 -6.50 -15.62 2.40
C GLU A 31 -5.43 -16.23 1.48
N VAL A 32 -5.47 -15.91 0.19
CA VAL A 32 -4.48 -16.40 -0.78
C VAL A 32 -3.24 -15.50 -0.86
N THR A 33 -3.32 -14.25 -0.41
CA THR A 33 -2.21 -13.28 -0.48
C THR A 33 -1.55 -12.98 0.86
N LYS A 34 -2.07 -13.52 1.97
CA LYS A 34 -1.50 -13.31 3.31
C LYS A 34 -0.27 -14.19 3.57
N GLY A 35 0.66 -13.67 4.38
CA GLY A 35 1.82 -14.41 4.88
C GLY A 35 2.69 -14.97 3.76
N GLU A 36 3.16 -16.20 3.94
CA GLU A 36 4.07 -16.92 3.04
C GLU A 36 3.50 -17.15 1.63
N LYS A 37 2.17 -17.12 1.48
CA LYS A 37 1.52 -17.25 0.17
C LYS A 37 1.71 -16.01 -0.70
N ASN A 38 2.10 -14.88 -0.11
CA ASN A 38 2.42 -13.68 -0.88
C ASN A 38 3.68 -13.93 -1.73
N PRO A 39 3.64 -13.71 -3.06
CA PRO A 39 4.82 -13.84 -3.92
C PRO A 39 6.01 -12.97 -3.52
N MET A 40 5.77 -11.92 -2.73
CA MET A 40 6.78 -11.01 -2.18
C MET A 40 7.13 -11.30 -0.72
N TYR A 41 6.60 -12.37 -0.11
CA TYR A 41 6.98 -12.77 1.23
C TYR A 41 8.49 -13.09 1.29
N GLY A 42 9.17 -12.58 2.33
CA GLY A 42 10.61 -12.73 2.50
C GLY A 42 11.49 -11.99 1.47
N LYS A 43 10.89 -11.31 0.47
CA LYS A 43 11.66 -10.57 -0.55
C LYS A 43 11.85 -9.12 -0.13
N HIS A 44 13.07 -8.62 -0.30
CA HIS A 44 13.41 -7.23 -0.05
C HIS A 44 13.55 -6.44 -1.37
N HIS A 45 13.14 -5.17 -1.33
CA HIS A 45 13.40 -4.25 -2.43
C HIS A 45 14.91 -3.96 -2.55
N ARG A 46 15.40 -3.78 -3.78
CA ARG A 46 16.75 -3.30 -4.05
C ARG A 46 16.92 -1.88 -3.52
N GLU A 47 18.14 -1.50 -3.15
CA GLU A 47 18.46 -0.16 -2.64
C GLU A 47 18.00 0.96 -3.57
N GLU A 48 18.19 0.80 -4.88
CA GLU A 48 17.70 1.76 -5.88
C GLU A 48 16.17 1.96 -5.80
N SER A 49 15.42 0.87 -5.62
CA SER A 49 13.95 0.93 -5.50
C SER A 49 13.54 1.57 -4.17
N LYS A 50 14.23 1.26 -3.06
CA LYS A 50 13.98 1.92 -1.77
C LYS A 50 14.21 3.43 -1.86
N ARG A 51 15.32 3.83 -2.51
CA ARG A 51 15.66 5.24 -2.74
C ARG A 51 14.58 5.96 -3.54
N LYS A 52 14.15 5.40 -4.67
CA LYS A 52 13.06 5.98 -5.50
C LYS A 52 11.75 6.15 -4.72
N ILE A 53 11.40 5.17 -3.89
CA ILE A 53 10.20 5.25 -3.03
C ILE A 53 10.38 6.34 -1.96
N GLY A 54 11.57 6.46 -1.38
CA GLY A 54 11.92 7.49 -0.41
C GLY A 54 11.83 8.89 -1.00
N GLU A 55 12.48 9.13 -2.13
CA GLU A 55 12.45 10.41 -2.86
C GLU A 55 11.02 10.82 -3.20
N ALA A 56 10.18 9.90 -3.69
CA ALA A 56 8.78 10.18 -4.02
C ALA A 56 7.90 10.50 -2.79
N LYS A 57 8.30 10.02 -1.60
CA LYS A 57 7.57 10.27 -0.35
C LYS A 57 8.11 11.49 0.40
N ASN A 58 9.35 11.88 0.15
CA ASN A 58 9.99 12.99 0.84
C ASN A 58 9.24 14.30 0.57
N GLY A 59 9.04 15.12 1.62
CA GLY A 59 8.35 16.41 1.52
C GLY A 59 6.82 16.34 1.36
N ARG A 60 6.20 15.15 1.31
CA ARG A 60 4.73 15.04 1.25
C ARG A 60 4.11 15.52 2.57
N LYS A 61 3.35 16.62 2.50
CA LYS A 61 2.56 17.14 3.63
C LYS A 61 1.25 16.39 3.77
N LEU A 62 0.89 16.05 5.01
CA LEU A 62 -0.42 15.52 5.34
C LEU A 62 -1.47 16.65 5.23
N SER A 63 -2.69 16.32 4.81
CA SER A 63 -3.80 17.27 4.82
C SER A 63 -4.14 17.67 6.27
N GLU A 64 -4.71 18.87 6.43
CA GLU A 64 -5.10 19.37 7.76
C GLU A 64 -6.08 18.43 8.47
N GLU A 65 -7.09 17.93 7.75
CA GLU A 65 -8.04 16.92 8.26
C GLU A 65 -7.33 15.67 8.78
N HIS A 66 -6.34 15.16 8.04
CA HIS A 66 -5.60 13.97 8.44
C HIS A 66 -4.70 14.24 9.66
N ARG A 67 -4.06 15.41 9.70
CA ARG A 67 -3.26 15.86 10.85
C ARG A 67 -4.11 16.00 12.11
N LYS A 68 -5.31 16.57 11.98
CA LYS A 68 -6.26 16.73 13.08
C LYS A 68 -6.66 15.37 13.66
N LYS A 69 -7.03 14.40 12.80
CA LYS A 69 -7.39 13.05 13.24
C LYS A 69 -6.25 12.35 13.98
N ILE A 70 -5.02 12.49 13.49
CA ILE A 70 -3.83 11.97 14.20
C ILE A 70 -3.72 12.63 15.58
N SER A 71 -3.80 13.96 15.66
CA SER A 71 -3.72 14.72 16.92
C SER A 71 -4.77 14.26 17.93
N GLU A 72 -6.03 14.11 17.50
CA GLU A 72 -7.13 13.64 18.33
C GLU A 72 -6.87 12.23 18.89
N THR A 73 -6.40 11.30 18.06
CA THR A 73 -6.12 9.92 18.52
C THR A 73 -4.92 9.83 19.47
N LEU A 74 -3.97 10.75 19.38
CA LEU A 74 -2.78 10.78 20.24
C LEU A 74 -3.03 11.54 21.54
N LYS A 75 -4.10 12.34 21.62
CA LYS A 75 -4.44 13.11 22.82
C LYS A 75 -4.68 12.17 24.01
N GLY A 76 -3.83 12.25 25.02
CA GLY A 76 -3.91 11.41 26.23
C GLY A 76 -3.26 10.04 26.12
N ARG A 77 -2.62 9.71 24.98
CA ARG A 77 -1.78 8.50 24.89
C ARG A 77 -0.51 8.72 25.72
N ARG A 78 -0.30 7.89 26.75
CA ARG A 78 0.94 7.90 27.54
C ARG A 78 2.12 7.50 26.65
N ASN A 79 3.21 8.26 26.70
CA ASN A 79 4.45 7.86 26.07
C ASN A 79 5.02 6.67 26.85
N HIS A 80 5.33 5.57 26.16
CA HIS A 80 5.89 4.37 26.79
C HIS A 80 7.29 4.60 27.40
N TYR A 81 7.93 5.73 27.07
CA TYR A 81 9.28 6.09 27.54
C TYR A 81 9.28 7.20 28.61
N SER A 82 8.12 7.57 29.17
CA SER A 82 8.07 8.44 30.35
C SER A 82 7.94 7.57 31.60
N GLU A 83 9.01 7.52 32.42
CA GLU A 83 9.31 6.70 33.63
C GLU A 83 10.27 5.52 33.31
N ASP A 84 11.47 5.35 33.89
CA ASP A 84 12.25 6.00 34.98
C ASP A 84 13.43 6.88 34.49
#